data_AF-A0A0F6QX53-F1
#
_entry.id   AF-A0A0F6QX53-F1
#
_cell.length_a   1.000
_cell.length_b   1.000
_cell.length_c   1.000
_cell.angle_alpha   90.00
_cell.angle_beta   90.00
_cell.angle_gamma   90.00
#
_symmetry.space_group_name_H-M   'P 1'
#
loop_
_entity.id
_entity.type
_entity.pdbx_description
1 polymer ?
#
loop_
_entity_poly.entity_id
_entity_poly.type
_entity_poly.pdbx_seq_one_letter_code
_entity_poly.pdbx_strand_id
1 'polypeptide(L)'
;MYHGGLVWAGYAHTFACNLRATRKRRGISQQLLAELSGVSRNQISNLERNDNNATTMADPQLSTVYKLAMALRVPPVVLLPVMDVPETFVASVKHVAPFSQEHVDQQLFLLDEFRFKLEQSKT
;
A
#
# COMPACT_ATOMS: atom_id res chain seq x y z
N MET A 1 -8.24 5.59 31.73
CA MET A 1 -7.18 4.71 31.16
C MET A 1 -7.46 4.57 29.67
N TYR A 2 -6.62 5.16 28.82
CA TYR A 2 -6.79 5.08 27.36
C TYR A 2 -6.65 3.63 26.90
N HIS A 3 -7.67 3.12 26.20
CA HIS A 3 -7.71 1.77 25.61
C HIS A 3 -6.86 1.70 24.32
N GLY A 4 -5.64 2.24 24.36
CA GLY A 4 -4.80 2.46 23.17
C GLY A 4 -4.61 1.21 22.30
N GLY A 5 -4.56 0.02 22.91
CA GLY A 5 -4.48 -1.25 22.18
C GLY A 5 -5.74 -1.59 21.36
N LEU A 6 -6.95 -1.29 21.86
CA LEU A 6 -8.20 -1.51 21.11
C LEU A 6 -8.34 -0.54 19.93
N VAL A 7 -7.92 0.72 20.13
CA VAL A 7 -7.98 1.75 19.09
C VAL A 7 -6.98 1.46 17.98
N TRP A 8 -5.75 1.08 18.35
CA TRP A 8 -4.75 0.66 17.37
C TRP A 8 -5.21 -0.53 16.55
N ALA A 9 -5.93 -1.47 17.18
CA ALA A 9 -6.42 -2.64 16.48
C ALA A 9 -7.36 -2.31 15.31
N GLY A 10 -8.27 -1.36 15.52
CA GLY A 10 -9.13 -0.84 14.46
C GLY A 10 -8.33 -0.14 13.34
N TYR A 11 -7.29 0.62 13.69
CA TYR A 11 -6.43 1.32 12.74
C TYR A 11 -5.63 0.38 11.85
N ALA A 12 -4.92 -0.59 12.44
CA ALA A 12 -4.14 -1.58 11.70
C ALA A 12 -5.04 -2.41 10.78
N HIS A 13 -6.23 -2.81 11.26
CA HIS A 13 -7.22 -3.51 10.43
C HIS A 13 -7.67 -2.67 9.24
N THR A 14 -8.03 -1.41 9.47
CA THR A 14 -8.49 -0.51 8.41
C THR A 14 -7.40 -0.25 7.38
N PHE A 15 -6.14 -0.06 7.82
CA PHE A 15 -5.00 0.10 6.93
C PHE A 15 -4.82 -1.13 6.02
N ALA A 16 -4.85 -2.33 6.60
CA ALA A 16 -4.68 -3.58 5.84
C ALA A 16 -5.79 -3.78 4.80
N CYS A 17 -7.05 -3.51 5.19
CA CYS A 17 -8.19 -3.54 4.29
C CYS A 17 -8.05 -2.52 3.16
N ASN A 18 -7.66 -1.29 3.46
CA ASN A 18 -7.47 -0.23 2.46
C ASN A 18 -6.34 -0.57 1.48
N LEU A 19 -5.20 -1.09 1.97
CA LEU A 19 -4.08 -1.53 1.14
C LEU A 19 -4.52 -2.64 0.18
N ARG A 20 -5.13 -3.71 0.71
CA ARG A 20 -5.59 -4.85 -0.09
C ARG A 20 -6.66 -4.46 -1.11
N ALA A 21 -7.63 -3.66 -0.70
CA ALA A 21 -8.71 -3.22 -1.59
C ALA A 21 -8.17 -2.32 -2.71
N THR A 22 -7.30 -1.38 -2.39
CA THR A 22 -6.69 -0.48 -3.38
C THR A 22 -5.81 -1.24 -4.36
N ARG A 23 -5.00 -2.18 -3.88
CA ARG A 23 -4.20 -3.06 -4.76
C ARG A 23 -5.07 -3.89 -5.70
N LYS A 24 -6.13 -4.51 -5.18
CA LYS A 24 -7.07 -5.29 -6.00
C LYS A 24 -7.81 -4.43 -7.03
N ARG A 25 -8.24 -3.22 -6.66
CA ARG A 25 -8.83 -2.25 -7.61
C ARG A 25 -7.86 -1.85 -8.72
N ARG A 26 -6.57 -1.70 -8.39
CA ARG A 26 -5.51 -1.48 -9.39
C ARG A 26 -5.26 -2.68 -10.30
N GLY A 27 -5.76 -3.87 -9.96
CA GLY A 27 -5.60 -5.08 -10.76
C GLY A 27 -4.23 -5.74 -10.65
N ILE A 28 -3.41 -5.38 -9.65
CA ILE A 28 -2.02 -5.87 -9.54
C ILE A 28 -1.83 -6.92 -8.45
N SER A 29 -0.86 -7.81 -8.65
CA SER A 29 -0.47 -8.82 -7.67
C SER A 29 0.35 -8.19 -6.51
N GLN A 30 0.50 -8.91 -5.40
CA GLN A 30 1.42 -8.49 -4.33
C GLN A 30 2.87 -8.45 -4.81
N GLN A 31 3.23 -9.32 -5.76
CA GLN A 31 4.57 -9.38 -6.36
C GLN A 31 4.84 -8.12 -7.20
N LEU A 32 3.90 -7.74 -8.06
CA LEU A 32 4.03 -6.52 -8.85
C LEU A 32 4.05 -5.27 -7.94
N LEU A 33 3.22 -5.22 -6.90
CA LEU A 33 3.31 -4.12 -5.92
C LEU A 33 4.68 -4.06 -5.23
N ALA A 34 5.31 -5.21 -4.95
CA ALA A 34 6.65 -5.27 -4.37
C ALA A 34 7.69 -4.66 -5.31
N GLU A 35 7.63 -5.02 -6.59
CA GLU A 35 8.51 -4.49 -7.63
C GLU A 35 8.35 -2.96 -7.79
N LEU A 36 7.11 -2.48 -7.85
CA LEU A 36 6.81 -1.05 -8.03
C LEU A 36 7.16 -0.20 -6.80
N SER A 37 7.03 -0.73 -5.58
CA SER A 37 7.23 0.03 -4.34
C SER A 37 8.62 -0.12 -3.72
N GLY A 38 9.38 -1.15 -4.12
CA GLY A 38 10.59 -1.56 -3.45
C GLY A 38 10.37 -2.12 -2.03
N VAL A 39 9.11 -2.40 -1.65
CA VAL A 39 8.75 -3.08 -0.39
C VAL A 39 8.73 -4.58 -0.65
N SER A 40 9.29 -5.41 0.23
CA SER A 40 9.30 -6.85 -0.02
C SER A 40 7.89 -7.44 -0.13
N ARG A 41 7.69 -8.43 -1.02
CA ARG A 41 6.41 -9.16 -1.15
C ARG A 41 5.95 -9.74 0.20
N ASN A 42 6.88 -10.26 1.01
CA ASN A 42 6.58 -10.81 2.33
C ASN A 42 6.02 -9.73 3.28
N GLN A 43 6.64 -8.56 3.30
CA GLN A 43 6.15 -7.43 4.08
C GLN A 43 4.76 -6.98 3.61
N ILE A 44 4.54 -6.86 2.30
CA ILE A 44 3.20 -6.56 1.76
C ILE A 44 2.19 -7.62 2.19
N SER A 45 2.53 -8.90 2.11
CA SER A 45 1.65 -9.99 2.55
C SER A 45 1.32 -9.90 4.03
N ASN A 46 2.27 -9.53 4.88
CA ASN A 46 2.06 -9.38 6.32
C ASN A 46 1.19 -8.16 6.63
N LEU A 47 1.44 -7.05 5.94
CA LEU A 47 0.62 -5.83 6.04
C LEU A 47 -0.83 -6.09 5.61
N GLU A 48 -1.07 -6.90 4.58
CA GLU A 48 -2.43 -7.21 4.10
C GLU A 48 -3.18 -8.28 4.92
N ARG A 49 -2.45 -9.13 5.67
CA ARG A 49 -3.06 -10.24 6.41
C ARG A 49 -3.80 -9.75 7.66
N ASN A 50 -3.23 -8.75 8.34
CA ASN A 50 -3.69 -8.21 9.62
C ASN A 50 -4.32 -9.28 10.52
N ASP A 51 -3.45 -10.15 11.06
CA ASP A 51 -3.89 -11.11 12.05
C ASP A 51 -4.44 -10.31 13.23
N ASN A 52 -5.75 -10.43 13.50
CA ASN A 52 -6.51 -9.72 14.54
C ASN A 52 -6.05 -10.08 15.98
N ASN A 53 -4.85 -10.63 16.14
CA ASN A 53 -4.22 -10.82 17.42
C ASN A 53 -3.54 -9.50 17.83
N ALA A 54 -3.83 -9.03 19.05
CA ALA A 54 -3.35 -7.77 19.60
C ALA A 54 -1.81 -7.61 19.57
N THR A 55 -1.07 -8.71 19.40
CA THR A 55 0.40 -8.75 19.43
C THR A 55 1.06 -8.68 18.05
N THR A 56 0.33 -8.83 16.93
CA THR A 56 0.91 -8.96 15.57
C THR A 56 0.28 -8.01 14.54
N MET A 57 -0.13 -6.84 15.00
CA MET A 57 -0.85 -5.86 14.18
C MET A 57 0.10 -5.14 13.21
N ALA A 58 -0.41 -4.80 12.03
CA ALA A 58 0.38 -4.06 11.04
C ALA A 58 0.69 -2.64 11.57
N ASP A 59 1.98 -2.34 11.80
CA ASP A 59 2.49 -0.99 12.11
C ASP A 59 3.51 -0.55 11.05
N PRO A 60 3.04 -0.13 9.86
CA PRO A 60 3.93 0.32 8.81
C PRO A 60 4.58 1.65 9.19
N GLN A 61 5.90 1.73 9.05
CA GLN A 61 6.60 3.01 9.05
C GLN A 61 5.99 3.96 8.02
N LEU A 62 6.03 5.27 8.29
CA LEU A 62 5.48 6.29 7.39
C LEU A 62 6.07 6.16 5.97
N SER A 63 7.36 5.89 5.86
CA SER A 63 8.05 5.64 4.59
C SER A 63 7.46 4.47 3.80
N THR A 64 7.04 3.39 4.48
CA THR A 64 6.37 2.25 3.85
C THR A 64 5.01 2.65 3.31
N VAL A 65 4.22 3.43 4.06
CA VAL A 65 2.92 3.93 3.60
C VAL A 65 3.09 4.76 2.32
N TYR A 66 4.06 5.67 2.29
CA TYR A 66 4.32 6.51 1.11
C TYR A 66 4.79 5.68 -0.10
N LYS A 67 5.72 4.73 0.08
CA LYS A 67 6.16 3.83 -1.00
C LYS A 67 5.00 3.07 -1.63
N LEU A 68 4.11 2.50 -0.80
CA LEU A 68 2.94 1.77 -1.26
C LEU A 68 1.93 2.69 -1.96
N ALA A 69 1.67 3.86 -1.39
CA ALA A 69 0.74 4.84 -1.97
C ALA A 69 1.22 5.35 -3.34
N MET A 70 2.52 5.66 -3.47
CA MET A 70 3.14 6.05 -4.74
C MET A 70 3.05 4.95 -5.79
N ALA A 71 3.37 3.71 -5.43
CA ALA A 71 3.26 2.56 -6.33
C ALA A 71 1.81 2.31 -6.79
N LEU A 72 0.83 2.54 -5.90
CA LEU A 72 -0.59 2.45 -6.19
C LEU A 72 -1.17 3.71 -6.86
N ARG A 73 -0.36 4.75 -7.06
CA ARG A 73 -0.76 6.07 -7.57
C ARG A 73 -2.00 6.63 -6.89
N VAL A 74 -1.99 6.62 -5.56
CA VAL A 74 -3.02 7.21 -4.72
C VAL A 74 -2.39 8.11 -3.66
N PRO A 75 -3.11 9.13 -3.16
CA PRO A 75 -2.66 9.85 -1.97
C PRO A 75 -2.51 8.91 -0.75
N PRO A 76 -1.51 9.09 0.14
CA PRO A 76 -1.32 8.22 1.31
C PRO A 76 -2.55 8.08 2.21
N VAL A 77 -3.38 9.13 2.30
CA VAL A 77 -4.64 9.10 3.07
C VAL A 77 -5.61 8.02 2.63
N VAL A 78 -5.54 7.55 1.37
CA VAL A 78 -6.34 6.41 0.88
C VAL A 78 -6.01 5.11 1.62
N LEU A 79 -4.79 4.97 2.12
CA LEU A 79 -4.34 3.79 2.86
C LEU A 79 -4.61 3.92 4.37
N LEU A 80 -4.71 5.14 4.89
CA LEU A 80 -4.80 5.37 6.33
C LEU A 80 -6.23 5.15 6.86
N PRO A 81 -6.37 4.76 8.15
CA PRO A 81 -7.66 4.81 8.82
C PRO A 81 -8.15 6.25 8.88
N VAL A 82 -9.43 6.46 8.59
CA VAL A 82 -10.08 7.76 8.70
C VAL A 82 -11.17 7.62 9.74
N MET A 83 -11.07 8.37 10.84
CA MET A 83 -12.09 8.41 11.89
C MET A 83 -13.06 9.56 11.63
N ASP A 84 -14.33 9.35 12.01
CA ASP A 84 -15.36 10.41 12.05
C ASP A 84 -15.53 11.20 10.75
N VAL A 85 -15.31 10.54 9.60
CA VAL A 85 -15.58 11.12 8.28
C VAL A 85 -16.89 10.59 7.71
N PRO A 86 -17.71 11.44 7.06
CA PRO A 86 -18.90 11.00 6.36
C PRO A 86 -18.56 9.93 5.30
N GLU A 87 -19.41 8.90 5.19
CA GLU A 87 -19.27 7.82 4.20
C GLU A 87 -19.10 8.37 2.76
N THR A 88 -19.72 9.52 2.47
CA THR A 88 -19.61 10.21 1.17
C THR A 88 -18.19 10.68 0.86
N PHE A 89 -17.45 11.17 1.85
CA PHE A 89 -16.04 11.57 1.69
C PHE A 89 -15.15 10.33 1.51
N VAL A 90 -15.43 9.27 2.26
CA VAL A 90 -14.73 7.99 2.13
C VAL A 90 -14.92 7.41 0.73
N ALA A 91 -16.14 7.47 0.19
CA ALA A 91 -16.46 7.01 -1.15
C ALA A 91 -15.75 7.82 -2.25
N SER A 92 -15.72 9.16 -2.13
CA SER A 92 -15.06 10.02 -3.13
C SER A 92 -13.54 9.81 -3.18
N VAL A 93 -12.91 9.53 -2.04
CA VAL A 93 -11.46 9.28 -1.94
C VAL A 93 -11.06 7.88 -2.41
N LYS A 94 -12.00 6.91 -2.40
CA LYS A 94 -11.75 5.50 -2.73
C LYS A 94 -11.98 5.13 -4.21
N HIS A 95 -12.31 6.08 -5.08
CA HIS A 95 -12.41 5.81 -6.52
C HIS A 95 -11.01 5.56 -7.10
N VAL A 96 -10.70 4.28 -7.37
CA VAL A 96 -9.40 3.84 -7.88
C VAL A 96 -9.64 3.00 -9.12
N ALA A 97 -9.32 3.55 -10.28
CA ALA A 97 -9.41 2.83 -11.56
C ALA A 97 -8.32 1.75 -11.66
N PRO A 98 -8.58 0.62 -12.34
CA PRO A 98 -7.56 -0.38 -12.63
C PRO A 98 -6.42 0.22 -13.46
N PHE A 99 -5.23 -0.33 -13.33
CA PHE A 99 -4.16 -0.03 -14.27
C PHE A 99 -4.43 -0.72 -15.61
N SER A 100 -4.20 -0.01 -16.72
CA SER A 100 -4.10 -0.66 -18.02
C SER A 100 -2.84 -1.53 -18.07
N GLN A 101 -2.83 -2.56 -18.91
CA GLN A 101 -1.63 -3.37 -19.09
C GLN A 101 -0.46 -2.54 -19.62
N GLU A 102 -0.74 -1.64 -20.57
CA GLU A 102 0.23 -0.67 -21.09
C GLU A 102 0.88 0.15 -19.95
N HIS A 103 0.10 0.61 -18.98
CA HIS A 103 0.63 1.35 -17.84
C HIS A 103 1.60 0.50 -17.01
N VAL A 104 1.25 -0.76 -16.75
CA VAL A 104 2.10 -1.69 -16.00
C VAL A 104 3.41 -1.93 -16.74
N ASP A 105 3.34 -2.20 -18.04
CA ASP A 105 4.50 -2.49 -18.88
C ASP A 105 5.46 -1.28 -18.92
N GLN A 106 4.93 -0.07 -19.08
CA GLN A 106 5.72 1.17 -19.04
C GLN A 106 6.44 1.36 -17.71
N GLN A 107 5.79 1.04 -16.58
CA GLN A 107 6.43 1.18 -15.27
C GLN A 107 7.54 0.15 -15.05
N LEU A 108 7.32 -1.10 -15.46
CA LEU A 108 8.34 -2.14 -15.35
C LEU A 108 9.57 -1.81 -16.21
N PHE A 109 9.35 -1.36 -17.45
CA PHE A 109 10.43 -0.91 -18.33
C PHE A 109 11.28 0.20 -17.68
N LEU A 110 10.63 1.24 -17.13
CA LEU A 110 11.34 2.33 -16.46
C LEU A 110 12.11 1.87 -15.22
N LEU A 111 11.57 0.91 -14.46
CA LEU A 111 12.25 0.33 -13.30
C LEU A 111 13.49 -0.47 -13.72
N ASP A 112 13.40 -1.24 -14.78
CA ASP A 112 14.53 -2.01 -15.30
C ASP A 112 15.60 -1.09 -15.89
N GLU A 113 15.22 -0.03 -16.60
CA GLU A 113 16.14 1.01 -17.07
C GLU A 113 16.85 1.71 -15.91
N PHE A 114 16.11 2.05 -14.85
CA PHE A 114 16.68 2.68 -13.65
C PHE A 114 17.65 1.74 -12.92
N ARG A 115 17.31 0.46 -12.77
CA ARG A 115 18.18 -0.57 -12.17
C ARG A 115 19.47 -0.72 -12.97
N PHE A 116 19.37 -0.80 -14.30
CA PHE A 116 20.54 -0.86 -15.18
C PHE A 116 21.46 0.35 -14.98
N LYS A 117 20.91 1.57 -14.93
CA LYS A 117 21.69 2.79 -14.68
C LYS A 117 22.38 2.79 -13.31
N LEU A 118 21.72 2.31 -12.27
CA LEU A 118 22.31 2.19 -10.93
C LEU A 118 23.46 1.19 -10.87
N GLU A 119 23.40 0.11 -11.66
CA GLU A 119 24.48 -0.88 -11.74
C GLU A 119 25.71 -0.30 -12.43
N GLN A 120 25.53 0.43 -13.53
CA GLN A 120 26.64 1.09 -14.24
C GLN A 120 27.32 2.19 -13.42
N SER A 121 26.58 2.89 -12.53
CA SER A 121 27.12 3.95 -11.67
C SER A 121 28.00 3.44 -10.51
N LYS A 122 28.07 2.13 -10.28
CA LYS A 122 28.89 1.53 -9.20
C LYS A 122 30.30 1.14 -9.67
N THR A 123 30.64 1.38 -10.94
CA THR A 123 31.95 1.12 -11.56
C THR A 123 32.69 2.43 -11.75
#